data_AF-A0A265Q4C9-F1
#
_entry.id   AF-A0A265Q4C9-F1
#
_cell.length_a   1.000
_cell.length_b   1.000
_cell.length_c   1.000
_cell.angle_alpha   90.00
_cell.angle_beta   90.00
_cell.angle_gamma   90.00
#
_symmetry.space_group_name_H-M   'P 1'
#
loop_
_entity.id
_entity.type
_entity.pdbx_description
1 polymer ?
#
loop_
_entity_poly.entity_id
_entity_poly.type
_entity_poly.pdbx_seq_one_letter_code
_entity_poly.pdbx_strand_id
1 'polypeptide(L)'
;MDLQIKASNSIPKNGVEIKYLLLDPKTAKGKVIARGSNLTGKYTWLPSLDDNGKKILVAAIYDNKGNFLSGDSIIVNIDTLPSVSLNGVKNGQVIDGNISLSASINFLASYVKYEIINLNKNKTNLTTELDPWGPYNWSPMVDESGNYSIKVIAYDENNKGYSSEYINVKVEVPYKLGFSGVTKDMTINKPVNLSATRNFNVTETEYILRDPNTGVEEVLKKQGYGSYKWFPGPEYSGTKELLVRVKDTLGIIHQTQGITVKLSGKPNLILEGVGPKQVITSEVKLKALSNVGIASVDYILINPAKGTKKVLGSGQNPSVEYKFVPTKEILGYSHIKAIGVYNGKAIESEEIPIKIYLGKVYGPKPIIAKDKFLGVASNLAKESWKNTGMSASLQTAQAILETGWGQSVPVDKYTGKSSNNLFGIKGKGTAGSVISNTWEEYNGTKFRIDAEFRAYNNINESWANHKELLLKAERYGIFREVMHNSTQGAWALRRAGYATDSGYPIKLMNIIKQYKLDELDKIGI
;
A
#
# COMPACT_ATOMS: atom_id res chain seq x y z
N MET A 1 22.04 19.08 -11.20
CA MET A 1 22.53 20.42 -11.58
C MET A 1 21.73 21.46 -10.84
N ASP A 2 22.32 22.62 -10.57
CA ASP A 2 21.66 23.69 -9.85
C ASP A 2 21.30 24.85 -10.78
N LEU A 3 20.08 25.35 -10.63
CA LEU A 3 19.48 26.40 -11.43
C LEU A 3 19.20 27.60 -10.53
N GLN A 4 19.70 28.76 -10.91
CA GLN A 4 19.49 30.00 -10.19
C GLN A 4 19.64 31.18 -11.14
N ILE A 5 18.76 32.17 -11.00
CA ILE A 5 18.93 33.46 -11.66
C ILE A 5 19.90 34.34 -10.86
N LYS A 6 20.78 35.06 -11.55
CA LYS A 6 21.57 36.13 -10.92
C LYS A 6 20.71 37.39 -10.93
N ALA A 7 20.37 37.91 -9.76
CA ALA A 7 19.55 39.11 -9.67
C ALA A 7 20.29 40.32 -10.28
N SER A 8 19.79 40.83 -11.40
CA SER A 8 20.08 42.19 -11.88
C SER A 8 18.76 42.91 -12.19
N ASN A 9 18.69 44.18 -11.79
CA ASN A 9 17.60 45.16 -11.92
C ASN A 9 16.15 44.61 -12.07
N SER A 10 15.48 44.63 -10.91
CA SER A 10 14.04 44.48 -10.62
C SER A 10 13.35 43.21 -11.14
N ILE A 11 13.39 42.16 -10.31
CA ILE A 11 12.38 41.10 -10.31
C ILE A 11 10.98 41.76 -10.30
N PRO A 12 10.05 41.38 -11.20
CA PRO A 12 8.73 41.99 -11.25
C PRO A 12 8.05 41.96 -9.87
N LYS A 13 7.53 43.09 -9.40
CA LYS A 13 6.89 43.22 -8.06
C LYS A 13 5.71 42.26 -7.85
N ASN A 14 5.04 41.87 -8.94
CA ASN A 14 3.91 40.95 -8.97
C ASN A 14 4.31 39.51 -9.34
N GLY A 15 5.59 39.21 -9.49
CA GLY A 15 6.08 37.86 -9.72
C GLY A 15 5.88 36.99 -8.49
N VAL A 16 5.30 35.79 -8.67
CA VAL A 16 5.06 34.84 -7.57
C VAL A 16 5.61 33.45 -7.86
N GLU A 17 5.98 33.17 -9.10
CA GLU A 17 6.53 31.89 -9.52
C GLU A 17 7.66 32.07 -10.54
N ILE A 18 8.72 31.27 -10.39
CA ILE A 18 9.76 31.07 -11.40
C ILE A 18 9.65 29.65 -11.96
N LYS A 19 9.77 29.51 -13.29
CA LYS A 19 9.87 28.22 -14.00
C LYS A 19 11.15 28.21 -14.81
N TYR A 20 11.85 27.08 -14.76
CA TYR A 20 12.96 26.76 -15.64
C TYR A 20 12.47 25.81 -16.71
N LEU A 21 12.67 26.18 -17.97
CA LEU A 21 12.25 25.42 -19.14
C LEU A 21 13.47 24.94 -19.91
N LEU A 22 13.40 23.71 -20.40
CA LEU A 22 14.40 23.18 -21.32
C LEU A 22 13.74 22.94 -22.68
N LEU A 23 14.14 23.74 -23.68
CA LEU A 23 13.51 23.77 -25.00
C LEU A 23 14.43 23.21 -26.08
N ASP A 24 13.81 22.54 -27.05
CA ASP A 24 14.44 22.16 -28.31
C ASP A 24 14.67 23.42 -29.18
N PRO A 25 15.92 23.68 -29.64
CA PRO A 25 16.24 24.90 -30.40
C PRO A 25 15.55 25.02 -31.76
N LYS A 26 15.07 23.92 -32.34
CA LYS A 26 14.44 23.91 -33.67
C LYS A 26 12.94 24.16 -33.58
N THR A 27 12.29 23.63 -32.55
CA THR A 27 10.84 23.66 -32.39
C THR A 27 10.35 24.70 -31.38
N ALA A 28 11.26 25.26 -30.57
CA ALA A 28 10.94 26.12 -29.43
C ALA A 28 9.97 25.46 -28.41
N LYS A 29 9.88 24.13 -28.43
CA LYS A 29 9.06 23.33 -27.51
C LYS A 29 9.91 22.57 -26.52
N GLY A 30 9.40 22.37 -25.32
CA GLY A 30 10.15 21.71 -24.26
C GLY A 30 9.36 21.52 -22.98
N LYS A 31 10.05 21.20 -21.88
CA LYS A 31 9.40 20.83 -20.61
C LYS A 31 9.83 21.79 -19.49
N VAL A 32 8.99 21.91 -18.47
CA VAL A 32 9.38 22.52 -17.19
C VAL A 32 10.30 21.53 -16.48
N ILE A 33 11.53 21.94 -16.18
CA ILE A 33 12.53 21.11 -15.51
C ILE A 33 12.67 21.42 -14.02
N ALA A 34 12.33 22.65 -13.62
CA ALA A 34 12.24 23.07 -12.23
C ALA A 34 11.28 24.26 -12.10
N ARG A 35 10.73 24.47 -10.89
CA ARG A 35 9.86 25.61 -10.58
C ARG A 35 9.79 25.88 -9.08
N GLY A 36 9.37 27.08 -8.70
CA GLY A 36 8.99 27.38 -7.33
C GLY A 36 8.65 28.85 -7.07
N SER A 37 8.33 29.16 -5.82
CA SER A 37 7.89 30.50 -5.39
C SER A 37 9.04 31.40 -4.96
N ASN A 38 10.18 30.84 -4.56
CA ASN A 38 11.36 31.63 -4.25
C ASN A 38 12.06 32.04 -5.56
N LEU A 39 11.78 33.24 -6.05
CA LEU A 39 12.23 33.70 -7.37
C LEU A 39 13.76 33.75 -7.54
N THR A 40 14.49 33.98 -6.44
CA THR A 40 15.97 33.97 -6.40
C THR A 40 16.54 32.67 -5.82
N GLY A 41 15.65 31.72 -5.53
CA GLY A 41 15.99 30.44 -4.96
C GLY A 41 16.86 29.61 -5.90
N LYS A 42 17.58 28.67 -5.28
CA LYS A 42 18.36 27.65 -5.97
C LYS A 42 17.49 26.42 -6.16
N TYR A 43 17.39 25.92 -7.39
CA TYR A 43 16.56 24.78 -7.74
C TYR A 43 17.41 23.67 -8.33
N THR A 44 17.16 22.42 -7.91
CA THR A 44 17.90 21.27 -8.45
C THR A 44 17.14 20.65 -9.62
N TRP A 45 17.88 20.34 -10.68
CA TRP A 45 17.39 19.61 -11.84
C TRP A 45 18.24 18.37 -12.09
N LEU A 46 17.57 17.24 -12.31
CA LEU A 46 18.16 15.98 -12.79
C LEU A 46 17.84 15.84 -14.28
N PRO A 47 18.84 15.91 -15.18
CA PRO A 47 18.63 15.78 -16.62
C PRO A 47 18.17 14.37 -17.00
N SER A 48 17.29 14.25 -17.99
CA SER A 48 17.18 13.00 -18.73
C SER A 48 18.41 12.84 -19.63
N LEU A 49 18.82 11.61 -19.88
CA LEU A 49 19.90 11.34 -20.85
C LEU A 49 19.46 11.66 -22.28
N ASP A 50 18.16 11.64 -22.56
CA ASP A 50 17.58 12.05 -23.84
C ASP A 50 17.62 13.59 -24.02
N ASP A 51 17.91 14.35 -22.95
CA ASP A 51 18.08 15.80 -23.01
C ASP A 51 19.47 16.22 -23.56
N ASN A 52 20.40 15.29 -23.73
CA ASN A 52 21.76 15.58 -24.22
C ASN A 52 21.74 16.32 -25.58
N GLY A 53 22.78 17.11 -25.80
CA GLY A 53 22.96 18.00 -26.94
C GLY A 53 22.51 19.45 -26.68
N LYS A 54 22.45 20.23 -27.77
CA LYS A 54 22.11 21.66 -27.73
C LYS A 54 20.65 21.87 -27.32
N LYS A 55 20.43 22.67 -26.30
CA LYS A 55 19.11 23.09 -25.79
C LYS A 55 19.08 24.59 -25.49
N ILE A 56 17.88 25.13 -25.33
CA ILE A 56 17.67 26.48 -24.80
C ILE A 56 17.14 26.33 -23.37
N LEU A 57 17.90 26.83 -22.40
CA LEU A 57 17.49 26.90 -21.01
C LEU A 57 16.87 28.28 -20.76
N VAL A 58 15.61 28.31 -20.35
CA VAL A 58 14.87 29.55 -20.07
C VAL A 58 14.55 29.64 -18.59
N ALA A 59 14.77 30.79 -17.97
CA ALA A 59 14.21 31.14 -16.68
C ALA A 59 13.09 32.17 -16.89
N ALA A 60 11.87 31.84 -16.50
CA ALA A 60 10.68 32.67 -16.72
C ALA A 60 9.91 32.90 -15.42
N ILE A 61 9.54 34.15 -15.17
CA ILE A 61 8.79 34.61 -13.99
C ILE A 61 7.33 34.88 -14.40
N TYR A 62 6.41 34.44 -13.54
CA TYR A 62 4.97 34.50 -13.76
C TYR A 62 4.25 35.21 -12.60
N ASP A 63 3.12 35.85 -12.92
CA ASP A 63 2.20 36.40 -11.93
C ASP A 63 1.29 35.33 -11.30
N ASN A 64 0.44 35.73 -10.36
CA ASN A 64 -0.51 34.84 -9.68
C ASN A 64 -1.64 34.31 -10.57
N LYS A 65 -1.80 34.85 -11.78
CA LYS A 65 -2.74 34.37 -12.80
C LYS A 65 -2.05 33.45 -13.81
N GLY A 66 -0.74 33.22 -13.68
CA GLY A 66 0.06 32.42 -14.59
C GLY A 66 0.47 33.15 -15.86
N ASN A 67 0.35 34.48 -15.92
CA ASN A 67 0.82 35.27 -17.05
C ASN A 67 2.34 35.45 -16.96
N PHE A 68 3.02 35.33 -18.10
CA PHE A 68 4.45 35.63 -18.21
C PHE A 68 4.72 37.12 -17.95
N LEU A 69 5.73 37.40 -17.12
CA LEU A 69 6.13 38.77 -16.77
C LEU A 69 7.49 39.14 -17.34
N SER A 70 8.47 38.24 -17.17
CA SER A 70 9.84 38.46 -17.60
C SER A 70 10.56 37.12 -17.67
N GLY A 71 11.59 37.02 -18.50
CA GLY A 71 12.44 35.85 -18.53
C GLY A 71 13.71 36.12 -19.32
N ASP A 72 14.66 35.22 -19.17
CA ASP A 72 15.91 35.22 -19.91
C ASP A 72 16.21 33.79 -20.39
N SER A 73 17.02 33.67 -21.43
CA SER A 73 17.37 32.37 -22.01
C SER A 73 18.84 32.31 -22.38
N ILE A 74 19.41 31.13 -22.16
CA ILE A 74 20.77 30.82 -22.59
C ILE A 74 20.76 29.53 -23.41
N ILE A 75 21.66 29.46 -24.38
CA ILE A 75 21.93 28.21 -25.09
C ILE A 75 22.87 27.39 -24.22
N VAL A 76 22.49 26.15 -23.94
CA VAL A 76 23.31 25.19 -23.21
C VAL A 76 23.56 23.96 -24.09
N ASN A 77 24.72 23.34 -23.92
CA ASN A 77 24.97 22.00 -24.45
C ASN A 77 24.99 21.04 -23.26
N ILE A 78 23.99 20.16 -23.19
CA ILE A 78 23.90 19.17 -22.12
C ILE A 78 24.72 17.96 -22.54
N ASP A 79 25.69 17.59 -21.73
CA ASP A 79 26.50 16.39 -21.93
C ASP A 79 26.56 15.62 -20.61
N THR A 80 25.45 15.00 -20.25
CA THR A 80 25.33 14.26 -18.99
C THR A 80 26.07 12.95 -19.13
N LEU A 81 27.21 12.83 -18.46
CA LEU A 81 27.88 11.55 -18.24
C LEU A 81 27.20 10.82 -17.07
N PRO A 82 26.52 9.68 -17.31
CA PRO A 82 25.78 8.97 -16.26
C PRO A 82 26.71 8.49 -15.15
N SER A 83 26.35 8.77 -13.90
CA SER A 83 27.08 8.33 -12.71
C SER A 83 26.11 7.78 -11.69
N VAL A 84 26.49 6.64 -11.10
CA VAL A 84 25.71 5.88 -10.13
C VAL A 84 26.64 5.42 -9.01
N SER A 85 26.27 5.67 -7.76
CA SER A 85 26.99 5.15 -6.59
C SER A 85 26.05 4.48 -5.60
N LEU A 86 26.52 3.39 -4.99
CA LEU A 86 25.83 2.69 -3.91
C LEU A 86 26.21 3.32 -2.56
N ASN A 87 25.21 3.68 -1.75
CA ASN A 87 25.40 4.18 -0.40
C ASN A 87 24.78 3.22 0.64
N GLY A 88 25.07 3.50 1.91
CA GLY A 88 24.56 2.72 3.05
C GLY A 88 25.46 1.54 3.45
N VAL A 89 26.51 1.27 2.66
CA VAL A 89 27.46 0.19 2.88
C VAL A 89 28.87 0.59 2.43
N LYS A 90 29.91 0.05 3.08
CA LYS A 90 31.32 0.31 2.76
C LYS A 90 32.05 -0.98 2.40
N ASN A 91 33.11 -0.86 1.58
CA ASN A 91 33.94 -2.00 1.21
C ASN A 91 34.60 -2.61 2.46
N GLY A 92 34.51 -3.93 2.61
CA GLY A 92 35.00 -4.69 3.76
C GLY A 92 34.11 -4.63 5.01
N GLN A 93 32.95 -3.96 4.96
CA GLN A 93 32.04 -3.87 6.10
C GLN A 93 31.50 -5.25 6.48
N VAL A 94 31.40 -5.51 7.79
CA VAL A 94 30.67 -6.66 8.35
C VAL A 94 29.20 -6.26 8.59
N ILE A 95 28.27 -7.06 8.09
CA ILE A 95 26.83 -6.89 8.21
C ILE A 95 26.29 -8.01 9.11
N ASP A 96 25.74 -7.64 10.26
CA ASP A 96 25.23 -8.56 11.30
C ASP A 96 23.69 -8.54 11.43
N GLY A 97 23.01 -7.91 10.46
CA GLY A 97 21.57 -7.76 10.48
C GLY A 97 21.05 -6.93 9.31
N ASN A 98 19.96 -6.20 9.56
CA ASN A 98 19.31 -5.39 8.53
C ASN A 98 20.20 -4.21 8.14
N ILE A 99 20.32 -3.96 6.84
CA ILE A 99 21.03 -2.79 6.29
C ILE A 99 20.12 -2.05 5.30
N SER A 100 20.25 -0.72 5.28
CA SER A 100 19.53 0.14 4.34
C SER A 100 20.51 0.64 3.27
N LEU A 101 20.24 0.26 2.02
CA LEU A 101 21.00 0.66 0.85
C LEU A 101 20.27 1.79 0.12
N SER A 102 21.00 2.71 -0.50
CA SER A 102 20.43 3.77 -1.35
C SER A 102 21.33 4.07 -2.53
N ALA A 103 20.82 4.77 -3.54
CA ALA A 103 21.58 5.16 -4.73
C ALA A 103 21.81 6.68 -4.76
N SER A 104 23.00 7.11 -5.17
CA SER A 104 23.20 8.47 -5.68
C SER A 104 23.30 8.39 -7.20
N ILE A 105 22.48 9.20 -7.89
CA ILE A 105 22.36 9.17 -9.34
C ILE A 105 22.33 10.62 -9.84
N ASN A 106 23.09 10.93 -10.89
CA ASN A 106 23.18 12.29 -11.43
C ASN A 106 22.25 12.57 -12.63
N PHE A 107 21.47 11.59 -13.07
CA PHE A 107 20.48 11.68 -14.15
C PHE A 107 19.11 11.20 -13.66
N LEU A 108 18.06 11.47 -14.44
CA LEU A 108 16.70 11.03 -14.15
C LEU A 108 16.56 9.53 -14.43
N ALA A 109 16.68 8.71 -13.38
CA ALA A 109 16.38 7.29 -13.44
C ALA A 109 14.87 7.03 -13.24
N SER A 110 14.33 6.10 -14.03
CA SER A 110 12.96 5.58 -13.87
C SER A 110 12.84 4.69 -12.64
N TYR A 111 13.84 3.82 -12.42
CA TYR A 111 13.92 2.91 -11.29
C TYR A 111 15.36 2.43 -11.05
N VAL A 112 15.60 1.79 -9.91
CA VAL A 112 16.85 1.10 -9.61
C VAL A 112 16.61 -0.38 -9.33
N LYS A 113 17.65 -1.20 -9.52
CA LYS A 113 17.73 -2.58 -9.04
C LYS A 113 19.05 -2.79 -8.29
N TYR A 114 19.03 -3.58 -7.23
CA TYR A 114 20.24 -3.99 -6.51
C TYR A 114 20.60 -5.40 -6.92
N GLU A 115 21.86 -5.58 -7.33
CA GLU A 115 22.45 -6.89 -7.61
C GLU A 115 23.31 -7.26 -6.41
N ILE A 116 22.97 -8.36 -5.74
CA ILE A 116 23.61 -8.87 -4.53
C ILE A 116 24.11 -10.27 -4.84
N ILE A 117 25.43 -10.43 -4.88
CA ILE A 117 26.10 -11.69 -5.23
C ILE A 117 26.71 -12.29 -3.97
N ASN A 118 26.27 -13.49 -3.58
CA ASN A 118 26.98 -14.29 -2.59
C ASN A 118 28.16 -14.99 -3.28
N LEU A 119 29.38 -14.56 -2.95
CA LEU A 119 30.61 -15.03 -3.58
C LEU A 119 30.97 -16.46 -3.15
N ASN A 120 30.60 -16.87 -1.94
CA ASN A 120 30.85 -18.24 -1.47
C ASN A 120 29.95 -19.26 -2.14
N LYS A 121 28.70 -18.89 -2.45
CA LYS A 121 27.69 -19.79 -3.03
C LYS A 121 27.51 -19.60 -4.54
N ASN A 122 28.22 -18.64 -5.14
CA ASN A 122 28.03 -18.21 -6.53
C ASN A 122 26.54 -17.95 -6.88
N LYS A 123 25.82 -17.27 -5.97
CA LYS A 123 24.38 -17.00 -6.10
C LYS A 123 24.15 -15.50 -6.27
N THR A 124 23.53 -15.11 -7.38
CA THR A 124 23.15 -13.72 -7.65
C THR A 124 21.66 -13.51 -7.37
N ASN A 125 21.35 -12.47 -6.60
CA ASN A 125 19.99 -11.99 -6.41
C ASN A 125 19.87 -10.59 -7.02
N LEU A 126 18.85 -10.37 -7.83
CA LEU A 126 18.53 -9.08 -8.44
C LEU A 126 17.14 -8.65 -7.96
N THR A 127 17.04 -7.48 -7.36
CA THR A 127 15.75 -6.97 -6.87
C THR A 127 14.79 -6.65 -8.03
N THR A 128 13.51 -6.51 -7.70
CA THR A 128 12.53 -5.84 -8.58
C THR A 128 12.87 -4.36 -8.75
N GLU A 129 12.10 -3.65 -9.57
CA GLU A 129 12.18 -2.21 -9.75
C GLU A 129 11.87 -1.48 -8.43
N LEU A 130 12.78 -0.61 -8.00
CA LEU A 130 12.69 0.15 -6.75
C LEU A 130 12.84 1.65 -6.98
N ASP A 131 12.44 2.43 -5.97
CA ASP A 131 12.49 3.89 -5.95
C ASP A 131 13.95 4.39 -5.99
N PRO A 132 14.37 5.14 -7.03
CA PRO A 132 15.72 5.69 -7.09
C PRO A 132 16.08 6.62 -5.93
N TRP A 133 15.08 7.23 -5.29
CA TRP A 133 15.24 8.15 -4.17
C TRP A 133 14.84 7.53 -2.82
N GLY A 134 14.47 6.25 -2.81
CA GLY A 134 14.07 5.53 -1.61
C GLY A 134 15.16 4.57 -1.12
N PRO A 135 15.12 4.18 0.17
CA PRO A 135 15.99 3.12 0.65
C PRO A 135 15.51 1.73 0.20
N TYR A 136 16.45 0.83 0.01
CA TYR A 136 16.24 -0.62 -0.08
C TYR A 136 16.77 -1.30 1.18
N ASN A 137 15.87 -1.90 1.97
CA ASN A 137 16.25 -2.63 3.17
C ASN A 137 16.57 -4.09 2.80
N TRP A 138 17.80 -4.51 3.04
CA TRP A 138 18.25 -5.87 2.87
C TRP A 138 18.46 -6.53 4.24
N SER A 139 17.93 -7.76 4.39
CA SER A 139 17.91 -8.52 5.63
C SER A 139 18.42 -9.94 5.39
N PRO A 140 19.75 -10.16 5.40
CA PRO A 140 20.31 -11.49 5.20
C PRO A 140 19.97 -12.46 6.34
N MET A 141 19.85 -13.75 5.99
CA MET A 141 19.66 -14.86 6.94
C MET A 141 21.00 -15.44 7.43
N VAL A 142 20.98 -16.21 8.52
CA VAL A 142 22.16 -16.86 9.10
C VAL A 142 22.84 -17.80 8.10
N ASP A 143 22.05 -18.60 7.38
CA ASP A 143 22.55 -19.51 6.36
C ASP A 143 23.06 -18.77 5.12
N GLU A 144 22.76 -17.48 4.98
CA GLU A 144 23.29 -16.58 3.96
C GLU A 144 24.62 -15.92 4.38
N SER A 145 25.17 -16.23 5.55
CA SER A 145 26.49 -15.69 5.96
C SER A 145 27.59 -16.04 4.94
N GLY A 146 28.51 -15.10 4.74
CA GLY A 146 29.56 -15.20 3.73
C GLY A 146 30.00 -13.85 3.17
N ASN A 147 30.86 -13.90 2.17
CA ASN A 147 31.33 -12.74 1.42
C ASN A 147 30.35 -12.41 0.29
N TYR A 148 30.07 -11.13 0.12
CA TYR A 148 29.16 -10.60 -0.88
C TYR A 148 29.81 -9.52 -1.71
N SER A 149 29.30 -9.36 -2.93
CA SER A 149 29.54 -8.20 -3.78
C SER A 149 28.20 -7.58 -4.15
N ILE A 150 28.06 -6.27 -3.93
CA ILE A 150 26.79 -5.55 -4.11
C ILE A 150 27.01 -4.37 -5.04
N LYS A 151 26.12 -4.19 -6.01
CA LYS A 151 26.02 -2.96 -6.81
C LYS A 151 24.58 -2.52 -6.97
N VAL A 152 24.39 -1.25 -7.33
CA VAL A 152 23.09 -0.73 -7.75
C VAL A 152 23.13 -0.38 -9.23
N ILE A 153 22.03 -0.67 -9.93
CA ILE A 153 21.84 -0.41 -11.36
C ILE A 153 20.66 0.55 -11.51
N ALA A 154 20.91 1.75 -12.01
CA ALA A 154 19.89 2.74 -12.32
C ALA A 154 19.46 2.61 -13.78
N TYR A 155 18.17 2.63 -14.05
CA TYR A 155 17.60 2.49 -15.40
C TYR A 155 16.97 3.80 -15.86
N ASP A 156 17.30 4.25 -17.06
CA ASP A 156 16.69 5.44 -17.67
C ASP A 156 15.27 5.16 -18.23
N GLU A 157 14.67 6.15 -18.90
CA GLU A 157 13.33 6.03 -19.51
C GLU A 157 13.27 5.05 -20.68
N ASN A 158 14.42 4.71 -21.26
CA ASN A 158 14.59 3.75 -22.33
C ASN A 158 14.93 2.34 -21.82
N ASN A 159 14.88 2.13 -20.50
CA ASN A 159 15.27 0.89 -19.81
C ASN A 159 16.74 0.50 -20.02
N LYS A 160 17.62 1.47 -20.32
CA LYS A 160 19.06 1.23 -20.36
C LYS A 160 19.63 1.37 -18.95
N GLY A 161 20.39 0.36 -18.51
CA GLY A 161 20.96 0.29 -17.17
C GLY A 161 22.36 0.91 -17.07
N TYR A 162 22.62 1.60 -15.96
CA TYR A 162 23.90 2.20 -15.59
C TYR A 162 24.24 1.73 -14.18
N SER A 163 25.41 1.13 -14.00
CA SER A 163 25.77 0.46 -12.74
C SER A 163 26.74 1.30 -11.93
N SER A 164 26.66 1.19 -10.60
CA SER A 164 27.76 1.55 -9.72
C SER A 164 28.89 0.53 -9.82
N GLU A 165 30.06 0.89 -9.28
CA GLU A 165 31.07 -0.09 -8.88
C GLU A 165 30.51 -1.06 -7.83
N TYR A 166 31.14 -2.23 -7.73
CA TYR A 166 30.85 -3.21 -6.69
C TYR A 166 31.42 -2.78 -5.33
N ILE A 167 30.65 -3.02 -4.28
CA ILE A 167 31.10 -2.94 -2.89
C ILE A 167 31.12 -4.35 -2.31
N ASN A 168 32.29 -4.81 -1.87
CA ASN A 168 32.43 -6.12 -1.24
C ASN A 168 32.19 -6.01 0.26
N VAL A 169 31.44 -6.95 0.83
CA VAL A 169 31.11 -6.99 2.26
C VAL A 169 31.16 -8.41 2.80
N LYS A 170 31.18 -8.53 4.12
CA LYS A 170 31.02 -9.80 4.83
C LYS A 170 29.70 -9.79 5.58
N VAL A 171 28.90 -10.84 5.45
CA VAL A 171 27.66 -11.04 6.20
C VAL A 171 27.93 -12.07 7.30
N GLU A 172 27.70 -11.67 8.55
CA GLU A 172 27.86 -12.49 9.75
C GLU A 172 26.66 -12.28 10.67
N VAL A 173 25.54 -12.91 10.33
CA VAL A 173 24.29 -12.69 11.07
C VAL A 173 24.20 -13.67 12.24
N PRO A 174 24.05 -13.20 13.50
CA PRO A 174 23.82 -14.07 14.64
C PRO A 174 22.41 -14.69 14.58
N TYR A 175 22.22 -15.84 15.22
CA TYR A 175 20.90 -16.45 15.37
C TYR A 175 19.96 -15.53 16.14
N LYS A 176 18.81 -15.22 15.54
CA LYS A 176 17.73 -14.44 16.16
C LYS A 176 16.46 -15.27 16.09
N LEU A 177 15.88 -15.56 17.25
CA LEU A 177 14.58 -16.20 17.41
C LEU A 177 13.69 -15.27 18.25
N GLY A 178 12.52 -14.95 17.72
CA GLY A 178 11.50 -14.16 18.36
C GLY A 178 10.18 -14.91 18.46
N PHE A 179 9.36 -14.50 19.41
CA PHE A 179 8.02 -15.01 19.63
C PHE A 179 7.03 -13.84 19.70
N SER A 180 5.90 -13.99 19.02
CA SER A 180 4.87 -12.96 18.86
C SER A 180 3.47 -13.60 18.85
N GLY A 181 2.45 -12.75 18.92
CA GLY A 181 1.04 -13.16 19.01
C GLY A 181 0.43 -12.92 20.39
N VAL A 182 1.27 -12.73 21.40
CA VAL A 182 0.89 -12.39 22.78
C VAL A 182 1.87 -11.36 23.35
N THR A 183 1.42 -10.60 24.34
CA THR A 183 2.27 -9.68 25.12
C THR A 183 2.27 -10.08 26.59
N LYS A 184 3.26 -9.60 27.35
CA LYS A 184 3.35 -9.86 28.78
C LYS A 184 2.06 -9.42 29.50
N ASP A 185 1.55 -10.30 30.35
CA ASP A 185 0.33 -10.15 31.16
C ASP A 185 -0.97 -10.00 30.37
N MET A 186 -0.95 -10.24 29.05
CA MET A 186 -2.14 -10.25 28.20
C MET A 186 -3.16 -11.26 28.72
N THR A 187 -4.42 -10.84 28.82
CA THR A 187 -5.53 -11.77 29.09
C THR A 187 -6.02 -12.37 27.78
N ILE A 188 -5.90 -13.69 27.61
CA ILE A 188 -6.35 -14.40 26.42
C ILE A 188 -7.77 -14.92 26.67
N ASN A 189 -8.72 -14.30 25.99
CA ASN A 189 -10.13 -14.68 25.98
C ASN A 189 -10.68 -14.88 24.55
N LYS A 190 -9.86 -14.66 23.52
CA LYS A 190 -10.14 -14.92 22.10
C LYS A 190 -8.98 -15.71 21.50
N PRO A 191 -9.16 -16.36 20.34
CA PRO A 191 -8.07 -17.01 19.63
C PRO A 191 -6.92 -16.04 19.39
N VAL A 192 -5.71 -16.50 19.64
CA VAL A 192 -4.46 -15.77 19.33
C VAL A 192 -3.69 -16.53 18.27
N ASN A 193 -2.99 -15.80 17.40
CA ASN A 193 -2.09 -16.40 16.42
C ASN A 193 -0.67 -16.36 16.99
N LEU A 194 -0.22 -17.47 17.53
CA LEU A 194 1.13 -17.64 18.03
C LEU A 194 2.08 -17.78 16.83
N SER A 195 3.13 -16.96 16.79
CA SER A 195 4.06 -16.93 15.65
C SER A 195 5.50 -16.80 16.10
N ALA A 196 6.36 -17.58 15.45
CA ALA A 196 7.80 -17.54 15.63
C ALA A 196 8.43 -16.71 14.51
N THR A 197 9.28 -15.75 14.86
CA THR A 197 10.10 -15.00 13.91
C THR A 197 11.55 -15.46 14.03
N ARG A 198 12.24 -15.61 12.90
CA ARG A 198 13.60 -16.15 12.87
C ARG A 198 14.33 -15.75 11.61
N ASN A 199 15.65 -15.65 11.70
CA ASN A 199 16.53 -15.37 10.56
C ASN A 199 17.34 -16.61 10.13
N PHE A 200 16.91 -17.82 10.48
CA PHE A 200 17.54 -19.08 10.11
C PHE A 200 16.50 -20.13 9.78
N ASN A 201 16.91 -21.16 9.05
CA ASN A 201 16.02 -22.24 8.63
C ASN A 201 15.84 -23.31 9.71
N VAL A 202 14.62 -23.85 9.82
CA VAL A 202 14.25 -24.82 10.85
C VAL A 202 13.56 -26.03 10.24
N THR A 203 13.76 -27.18 10.88
CA THR A 203 13.03 -28.42 10.59
C THR A 203 11.75 -28.52 11.41
N GLU A 204 11.72 -27.85 12.57
CA GLU A 204 10.67 -28.01 13.57
C GLU A 204 10.50 -26.75 14.43
N THR A 205 9.26 -26.44 14.76
CA THR A 205 8.80 -25.38 15.67
C THR A 205 7.78 -25.97 16.64
N GLU A 206 8.02 -25.79 17.92
CA GLU A 206 7.14 -26.15 19.02
C GLU A 206 6.64 -24.87 19.70
N TYR A 207 5.31 -24.75 19.81
CA TYR A 207 4.66 -23.75 20.65
C TYR A 207 4.36 -24.41 21.99
N ILE A 208 4.93 -23.86 23.05
CA ILE A 208 4.95 -24.51 24.36
C ILE A 208 4.22 -23.63 25.37
N LEU A 209 3.37 -24.27 26.16
CA LEU A 209 2.79 -23.72 27.37
C LEU A 209 3.59 -24.25 28.56
N ARG A 210 4.04 -23.37 29.44
CA ARG A 210 4.74 -23.74 30.66
C ARG A 210 3.97 -23.21 31.87
N ASP A 211 3.85 -24.04 32.90
CA ASP A 211 3.39 -23.57 34.20
C ASP A 211 4.54 -22.82 34.90
N PRO A 212 4.38 -21.52 35.21
CA PRO A 212 5.46 -20.71 35.75
C PRO A 212 5.86 -21.10 37.18
N ASN A 213 5.02 -21.84 37.91
CA ASN A 213 5.31 -22.25 39.28
C ASN A 213 6.02 -23.61 39.34
N THR A 214 5.62 -24.56 38.49
CA THR A 214 6.16 -25.93 38.50
C THR A 214 7.22 -26.17 37.42
N GLY A 215 7.27 -25.31 36.40
CA GLY A 215 8.14 -25.48 35.24
C GLY A 215 7.69 -26.56 34.25
N VAL A 216 6.55 -27.23 34.51
CA VAL A 216 6.01 -28.28 33.64
C VAL A 216 5.63 -27.68 32.28
N GLU A 217 6.09 -28.31 31.21
CA GLU A 217 5.86 -27.90 29.83
C GLU A 217 4.86 -28.81 29.12
N GLU A 218 4.03 -28.22 28.28
CA GLU A 218 3.13 -28.88 27.34
C GLU A 218 3.33 -28.32 25.94
N VAL A 219 3.55 -29.21 24.96
CA VAL A 219 3.64 -28.81 23.55
C VAL A 219 2.24 -28.66 22.99
N LEU A 220 1.80 -27.42 22.81
CA LEU A 220 0.48 -27.09 22.25
C LEU A 220 0.39 -27.44 20.77
N LYS A 221 1.48 -27.22 20.03
CA LYS A 221 1.57 -27.50 18.60
C LYS A 221 3.00 -27.71 18.17
N LYS A 222 3.21 -28.68 17.28
CA LYS A 222 4.48 -29.00 16.64
C LYS A 222 4.30 -28.96 15.12
N GLN A 223 5.11 -28.17 14.43
CA GLN A 223 5.04 -27.97 12.97
C GLN A 223 6.35 -27.37 12.41
N GLY A 224 6.57 -27.39 11.09
CA GLY A 224 7.76 -26.76 10.48
C GLY A 224 7.68 -25.22 10.47
N TYR A 225 7.03 -24.66 9.44
CA TYR A 225 6.76 -23.22 9.32
C TYR A 225 5.27 -22.92 9.42
N GLY A 226 4.95 -21.71 9.87
CA GLY A 226 3.59 -21.21 10.00
C GLY A 226 3.27 -20.77 11.42
N SER A 227 2.24 -19.95 11.55
CA SER A 227 1.64 -19.60 12.84
C SER A 227 0.71 -20.70 13.34
N TYR A 228 0.42 -20.69 14.64
CA TYR A 228 -0.57 -21.55 15.27
C TYR A 228 -1.70 -20.70 15.85
N LYS A 229 -2.92 -20.86 15.33
CA LYS A 229 -4.13 -20.25 15.92
C LYS A 229 -4.52 -21.07 17.13
N TRP A 230 -4.29 -20.53 18.32
CA TRP A 230 -4.57 -21.18 19.59
C TRP A 230 -5.77 -20.53 20.28
N PHE A 231 -6.70 -21.35 20.76
CA PHE A 231 -7.84 -20.89 21.56
C PHE A 231 -7.87 -21.69 22.87
N PRO A 232 -7.30 -21.17 23.97
CA PRO A 232 -7.11 -21.93 25.20
C PRO A 232 -8.45 -22.32 25.84
N GLY A 233 -8.58 -23.62 26.15
CA GLY A 233 -9.70 -24.14 26.92
C GLY A 233 -9.64 -23.78 28.42
N PRO A 234 -10.74 -24.01 29.16
CA PRO A 234 -10.84 -23.75 30.60
C PRO A 234 -9.75 -24.40 31.47
N GLU A 235 -9.26 -25.57 31.05
CA GLU A 235 -8.24 -26.36 31.73
C GLU A 235 -6.91 -25.62 31.93
N TYR A 236 -6.62 -24.64 31.08
CA TYR A 236 -5.39 -23.84 31.18
C TYR A 236 -5.52 -22.61 32.09
N SER A 237 -6.65 -22.44 32.76
CA SER A 237 -6.96 -21.33 33.68
C SER A 237 -5.79 -20.83 34.52
N GLY A 238 -5.68 -19.50 34.63
CA GLY A 238 -4.69 -18.83 35.48
C GLY A 238 -3.50 -18.29 34.70
N THR A 239 -2.39 -18.05 35.41
CA THR A 239 -1.16 -17.53 34.81
C THR A 239 -0.40 -18.67 34.14
N LYS A 240 0.00 -18.47 32.88
CA LYS A 240 0.85 -19.39 32.13
C LYS A 240 1.97 -18.65 31.43
N GLU A 241 3.01 -19.36 31.05
CA GLU A 241 4.10 -18.85 30.24
C GLU A 241 4.04 -19.49 28.85
N LEU A 242 4.09 -18.70 27.78
CA LEU A 242 4.17 -19.18 26.41
C LEU A 242 5.56 -18.93 25.84
N LEU A 243 6.13 -19.93 25.18
CA LEU A 243 7.42 -19.81 24.50
C LEU A 243 7.46 -20.61 23.21
N VAL A 244 8.47 -20.33 22.40
CA VAL A 244 8.76 -21.10 21.20
C VAL A 244 10.10 -21.79 21.34
N ARG A 245 10.13 -23.06 20.96
CA ARG A 245 11.34 -23.86 20.76
C ARG A 245 11.42 -24.28 19.30
N VAL A 246 12.60 -24.18 18.69
CA VAL A 246 12.83 -24.62 17.31
C VAL A 246 14.05 -25.51 17.22
N LYS A 247 14.05 -26.37 16.21
CA LYS A 247 15.21 -27.17 15.80
C LYS A 247 15.67 -26.69 14.44
N ASP A 248 16.90 -26.23 14.33
CA ASP A 248 17.46 -25.79 13.05
C ASP A 248 17.77 -26.98 12.12
N THR A 249 18.27 -26.68 10.91
CA THR A 249 18.63 -27.71 9.91
C THR A 249 19.84 -28.56 10.29
N LEU A 250 20.61 -28.15 11.31
CA LEU A 250 21.74 -28.90 11.87
C LEU A 250 21.35 -29.71 13.12
N GLY A 251 20.09 -29.61 13.55
CA GLY A 251 19.57 -30.29 14.74
C GLY A 251 19.78 -29.52 16.05
N ILE A 252 20.30 -28.30 16.01
CA ILE A 252 20.53 -27.49 17.21
C ILE A 252 19.19 -26.89 17.67
N ILE A 253 18.96 -26.93 18.98
CA ILE A 253 17.75 -26.40 19.60
C ILE A 253 17.96 -24.95 20.02
N HIS A 254 17.03 -24.08 19.60
CA HIS A 254 16.95 -22.68 20.01
C HIS A 254 15.61 -22.45 20.69
N GLN A 255 15.57 -21.64 21.76
CA GLN A 255 14.31 -21.30 22.43
C GLN A 255 14.25 -19.83 22.82
N THR A 256 13.04 -19.28 22.83
CA THR A 256 12.81 -17.92 23.35
C THR A 256 12.72 -17.94 24.87
N GLN A 257 12.86 -16.75 25.47
CA GLN A 257 12.29 -16.53 26.80
C GLN A 257 10.77 -16.66 26.73
N GLY A 258 10.17 -17.04 27.84
CA GLY A 258 8.73 -17.16 27.93
C GLY A 258 8.03 -15.83 28.17
N ILE A 259 6.82 -15.72 27.65
CA ILE A 259 5.93 -14.58 27.80
C ILE A 259 4.79 -15.01 28.72
N THR A 260 4.72 -14.38 29.90
CA THR A 260 3.62 -14.59 30.84
C THR A 260 2.31 -14.07 30.28
N VAL A 261 1.24 -14.86 30.36
CA VAL A 261 -0.13 -14.52 29.94
C VAL A 261 -1.13 -14.98 31.00
N LYS A 262 -2.33 -14.39 30.98
CA LYS A 262 -3.45 -14.74 31.86
C LYS A 262 -4.55 -15.41 31.06
N LEU A 263 -4.92 -16.63 31.44
CA LEU A 263 -5.95 -17.41 30.76
C LEU A 263 -7.23 -17.38 31.59
N SER A 264 -8.32 -16.93 30.96
CA SER A 264 -9.58 -16.63 31.66
C SER A 264 -10.27 -17.85 32.28
N GLY A 265 -9.98 -19.06 31.76
CA GLY A 265 -10.62 -20.29 32.22
C GLY A 265 -12.10 -20.41 31.82
N LYS A 266 -12.61 -19.53 30.94
CA LYS A 266 -14.05 -19.49 30.59
C LYS A 266 -14.32 -20.22 29.27
N PRO A 267 -15.37 -21.06 29.20
CA PRO A 267 -15.93 -21.52 27.93
C PRO A 267 -16.35 -20.33 27.08
N ASN A 268 -15.98 -20.34 25.81
CA ASN A 268 -16.22 -19.25 24.87
C ASN A 268 -16.56 -19.78 23.47
N LEU A 269 -17.31 -18.99 22.73
CA LEU A 269 -17.82 -19.28 21.40
C LEU A 269 -17.68 -18.04 20.53
N ILE A 270 -17.25 -18.22 19.28
CA ILE A 270 -17.10 -17.16 18.28
C ILE A 270 -17.83 -17.59 17.01
N LEU A 271 -18.54 -16.64 16.40
CA LEU A 271 -19.16 -16.82 15.10
C LEU A 271 -18.19 -16.38 13.99
N GLU A 272 -17.87 -17.28 13.09
CA GLU A 272 -17.10 -17.03 11.87
C GLU A 272 -18.00 -17.09 10.63
N GLY A 273 -17.54 -16.50 9.53
CA GLY A 273 -18.21 -16.52 8.22
C GLY A 273 -19.06 -15.29 7.90
N VAL A 274 -19.33 -14.44 8.88
CA VAL A 274 -19.91 -13.11 8.71
C VAL A 274 -19.14 -12.06 9.50
N GLY A 275 -19.14 -10.82 8.99
CA GLY A 275 -18.46 -9.68 9.62
C GLY A 275 -19.42 -8.54 9.97
N PRO A 276 -19.04 -7.66 10.92
CA PRO A 276 -19.81 -6.46 11.25
C PRO A 276 -20.08 -5.61 10.00
N LYS A 277 -21.30 -5.08 9.89
CA LYS A 277 -21.79 -4.24 8.79
C LYS A 277 -21.75 -4.91 7.40
N GLN A 278 -21.46 -6.21 7.33
CA GLN A 278 -21.48 -6.93 6.07
C GLN A 278 -22.88 -6.87 5.46
N VAL A 279 -22.93 -6.61 4.15
CA VAL A 279 -24.18 -6.69 3.38
C VAL A 279 -24.26 -8.05 2.72
N ILE A 280 -25.15 -8.90 3.24
CA ILE A 280 -25.42 -10.24 2.72
C ILE A 280 -26.41 -10.11 1.57
N THR A 281 -25.99 -10.53 0.38
CA THR A 281 -26.77 -10.47 -0.87
C THR A 281 -27.04 -11.84 -1.50
N SER A 282 -26.43 -12.88 -0.96
CA SER A 282 -26.50 -14.28 -1.40
C SER A 282 -26.20 -15.22 -0.23
N GLU A 283 -26.13 -16.53 -0.49
CA GLU A 283 -25.66 -17.52 0.48
C GLU A 283 -24.34 -17.09 1.14
N VAL A 284 -24.27 -17.28 2.46
CA VAL A 284 -23.03 -17.22 3.25
C VAL A 284 -22.88 -18.49 4.07
N LYS A 285 -21.64 -18.81 4.43
CA LYS A 285 -21.33 -19.96 5.26
C LYS A 285 -20.98 -19.50 6.66
N LEU A 286 -21.70 -19.99 7.66
CA LEU A 286 -21.47 -19.71 9.07
C LEU A 286 -20.69 -20.87 9.70
N LYS A 287 -19.81 -20.56 10.64
CA LYS A 287 -19.08 -21.57 11.41
C LYS A 287 -18.92 -21.12 12.84
N ALA A 288 -19.05 -22.07 13.77
CA ALA A 288 -18.82 -21.82 15.18
C ALA A 288 -17.40 -22.24 15.55
N LEU A 289 -16.67 -21.36 16.22
CA LEU A 289 -15.35 -21.64 16.77
C LEU A 289 -15.42 -21.56 18.30
N SER A 290 -15.13 -22.66 18.99
CA SER A 290 -15.15 -22.72 20.46
C SER A 290 -13.81 -23.18 21.01
N ASN A 291 -13.48 -22.76 22.23
CA ASN A 291 -12.34 -23.26 23.00
C ASN A 291 -12.68 -24.50 23.84
N VAL A 292 -13.93 -24.97 23.77
CA VAL A 292 -14.40 -26.21 24.41
C VAL A 292 -15.10 -27.08 23.37
N GLY A 293 -15.17 -28.38 23.62
CA GLY A 293 -16.00 -29.28 22.83
C GLY A 293 -17.48 -28.98 23.07
N ILE A 294 -18.17 -28.44 22.07
CA ILE A 294 -19.63 -28.25 22.10
C ILE A 294 -20.35 -29.38 21.38
N ALA A 295 -21.49 -29.83 21.93
CA ALA A 295 -22.26 -30.94 21.37
C ALA A 295 -23.02 -30.56 20.10
N SER A 296 -23.54 -29.33 20.08
CA SER A 296 -24.31 -28.78 18.97
C SER A 296 -24.22 -27.26 18.96
N VAL A 297 -24.60 -26.65 17.84
CA VAL A 297 -24.73 -25.20 17.70
C VAL A 297 -26.04 -24.80 17.01
N ASP A 298 -26.66 -23.76 17.54
CA ASP A 298 -27.77 -23.05 16.93
C ASP A 298 -27.29 -21.70 16.37
N TYR A 299 -27.74 -21.35 15.17
CA TYR A 299 -27.51 -20.02 14.58
C TYR A 299 -28.79 -19.20 14.68
N ILE A 300 -28.71 -18.03 15.30
CA ILE A 300 -29.87 -17.18 15.59
C ILE A 300 -29.72 -15.86 14.86
N LEU A 301 -30.75 -15.47 14.14
CA LEU A 301 -30.92 -14.13 13.59
C LEU A 301 -31.81 -13.30 14.52
N ILE A 302 -31.36 -12.10 14.86
CA ILE A 302 -32.04 -11.19 15.77
C ILE A 302 -32.39 -9.93 15.00
N ASN A 303 -33.67 -9.58 14.95
CA ASN A 303 -34.12 -8.30 14.44
C ASN A 303 -34.18 -7.31 15.61
N PRO A 304 -33.20 -6.38 15.74
CA PRO A 304 -33.13 -5.49 16.90
C PRO A 304 -34.30 -4.51 16.97
N ALA A 305 -34.89 -4.12 15.82
CA ALA A 305 -36.02 -3.18 15.80
C ALA A 305 -37.33 -3.81 16.28
N LYS A 306 -37.50 -5.12 16.08
CA LYS A 306 -38.70 -5.86 16.49
C LYS A 306 -38.50 -6.71 17.76
N GLY A 307 -37.26 -6.83 18.25
CA GLY A 307 -36.90 -7.74 19.33
C GLY A 307 -37.11 -9.24 19.02
N THR A 308 -37.38 -9.59 17.76
CA THR A 308 -37.70 -10.97 17.35
C THR A 308 -36.45 -11.77 17.06
N LYS A 309 -36.48 -13.06 17.41
CA LYS A 309 -35.42 -14.04 17.15
C LYS A 309 -35.92 -15.09 16.17
N LYS A 310 -35.14 -15.40 15.13
CA LYS A 310 -35.40 -16.49 14.19
C LYS A 310 -34.24 -17.46 14.25
N VAL A 311 -34.54 -18.74 14.46
CA VAL A 311 -33.55 -19.81 14.37
C VAL A 311 -33.27 -20.07 12.90
N LEU A 312 -32.02 -19.89 12.48
CA LEU A 312 -31.57 -20.18 11.12
C LEU A 312 -31.31 -21.69 10.99
N GLY A 313 -30.54 -22.25 11.92
CA GLY A 313 -30.29 -23.69 12.01
C GLY A 313 -30.17 -24.07 13.48
N SER A 314 -30.71 -25.23 13.86
CA SER A 314 -30.66 -25.76 15.23
C SER A 314 -30.00 -27.13 15.27
N GLY A 315 -29.32 -27.45 16.36
CA GLY A 315 -28.69 -28.74 16.57
C GLY A 315 -27.58 -29.05 15.56
N GLN A 316 -26.97 -28.04 14.95
CA GLN A 316 -26.00 -28.23 13.88
C GLN A 316 -24.70 -28.80 14.42
N ASN A 317 -24.00 -29.57 13.59
CA ASN A 317 -22.67 -30.08 13.92
C ASN A 317 -21.66 -28.90 13.94
N PRO A 318 -21.02 -28.59 15.08
CA PRO A 318 -20.11 -27.45 15.20
C PRO A 318 -18.88 -27.52 14.29
N SER A 319 -18.50 -28.72 13.84
CA SER A 319 -17.35 -28.93 12.95
C SER A 319 -17.64 -28.63 11.48
N VAL A 320 -18.91 -28.44 11.11
CA VAL A 320 -19.37 -28.27 9.72
C VAL A 320 -19.82 -26.83 9.48
N GLU A 321 -19.56 -26.32 8.28
CA GLU A 321 -20.09 -25.02 7.85
C GLU A 321 -21.61 -25.10 7.63
N TYR A 322 -22.37 -24.22 8.29
CA TYR A 322 -23.79 -24.06 8.05
C TYR A 322 -24.04 -23.08 6.90
N LYS A 323 -24.77 -23.52 5.87
CA LYS A 323 -25.13 -22.66 4.73
C LYS A 323 -26.37 -21.84 5.06
N PHE A 324 -26.18 -20.54 5.25
CA PHE A 324 -27.27 -19.60 5.45
C PHE A 324 -27.67 -18.97 4.11
N VAL A 325 -28.87 -19.28 3.64
CA VAL A 325 -29.49 -18.67 2.46
C VAL A 325 -30.54 -17.65 2.92
N PRO A 326 -30.30 -16.34 2.76
CA PRO A 326 -31.26 -15.31 3.16
C PRO A 326 -32.57 -15.34 2.35
N THR A 327 -33.70 -15.01 2.99
CA THR A 327 -35.02 -14.92 2.34
C THR A 327 -35.61 -13.50 2.44
N LYS A 328 -36.70 -13.23 1.69
CA LYS A 328 -37.35 -11.91 1.66
C LYS A 328 -38.01 -11.51 3.00
N GLU A 329 -38.29 -12.47 3.88
CA GLU A 329 -38.93 -12.23 5.18
C GLU A 329 -37.99 -11.57 6.20
N ILE A 330 -36.69 -11.68 5.98
CA ILE A 330 -35.63 -11.28 6.94
C ILE A 330 -34.77 -10.13 6.42
N LEU A 331 -35.31 -9.32 5.51
CA LEU A 331 -34.62 -8.17 4.95
C LEU A 331 -34.36 -7.09 6.01
N GLY A 332 -33.28 -6.32 5.81
CA GLY A 332 -32.92 -5.18 6.63
C GLY A 332 -31.77 -5.45 7.59
N TYR A 333 -31.67 -4.61 8.61
CA TYR A 333 -30.63 -4.74 9.64
C TYR A 333 -30.97 -5.85 10.62
N SER A 334 -29.99 -6.68 10.95
CA SER A 334 -30.13 -7.79 11.89
C SER A 334 -28.80 -8.07 12.58
N HIS A 335 -28.83 -8.84 13.65
CA HIS A 335 -27.63 -9.44 14.24
C HIS A 335 -27.66 -10.94 14.03
N ILE A 336 -26.51 -11.56 13.79
CA ILE A 336 -26.36 -13.03 13.84
C ILE A 336 -25.51 -13.38 15.06
N LYS A 337 -25.92 -14.43 15.79
CA LYS A 337 -25.09 -15.06 16.82
C LYS A 337 -25.19 -16.58 16.75
N ALA A 338 -24.21 -17.26 17.33
CA ALA A 338 -24.21 -18.69 17.56
C ALA A 338 -24.47 -18.99 19.06
N ILE A 339 -25.20 -20.07 19.34
CA ILE A 339 -25.42 -20.60 20.69
C ILE A 339 -24.99 -22.06 20.68
N GLY A 340 -23.95 -22.38 21.44
CA GLY A 340 -23.42 -23.74 21.60
C GLY A 340 -23.86 -24.36 22.92
N VAL A 341 -23.90 -25.69 22.99
CA VAL A 341 -24.17 -26.42 24.25
C VAL A 341 -22.89 -27.08 24.76
N TYR A 342 -22.45 -26.69 25.95
CA TYR A 342 -21.30 -27.25 26.66
C TYR A 342 -21.73 -27.73 28.05
N ASN A 343 -21.53 -29.02 28.35
CA ASN A 343 -21.93 -29.64 29.62
C ASN A 343 -23.39 -29.32 30.03
N GLY A 344 -24.30 -29.36 29.06
CA GLY A 344 -25.73 -29.07 29.27
C GLY A 344 -26.08 -27.58 29.47
N LYS A 345 -25.10 -26.66 29.40
CA LYS A 345 -25.30 -25.21 29.52
C LYS A 345 -25.06 -24.52 28.18
N ALA A 346 -25.84 -23.49 27.91
CA ALA A 346 -25.66 -22.65 26.73
C ALA A 346 -24.44 -21.73 26.89
N ILE A 347 -23.63 -21.63 25.84
CA ILE A 347 -22.60 -20.61 25.65
C ILE A 347 -22.89 -19.85 24.37
N GLU A 348 -22.69 -18.55 24.36
CA GLU A 348 -23.09 -17.68 23.26
C GLU A 348 -21.89 -16.98 22.62
N SER A 349 -21.94 -16.78 21.30
CA SER A 349 -21.03 -15.86 20.61
C SER A 349 -21.47 -14.42 20.78
N GLU A 350 -20.62 -13.50 20.29
CA GLU A 350 -21.01 -12.12 20.05
C GLU A 350 -22.19 -12.03 19.07
N GLU A 351 -22.94 -10.93 19.17
CA GLU A 351 -23.94 -10.53 18.19
C GLU A 351 -23.27 -9.70 17.08
N ILE A 352 -23.22 -10.25 15.87
CA ILE A 352 -22.58 -9.60 14.72
C ILE A 352 -23.62 -8.81 13.93
N PRO A 353 -23.56 -7.46 13.89
CA PRO A 353 -24.50 -6.65 13.13
C PRO A 353 -24.25 -6.83 11.63
N ILE A 354 -25.32 -7.08 10.86
CA ILE A 354 -25.29 -7.26 9.42
C ILE A 354 -26.48 -6.56 8.75
N LYS A 355 -26.46 -6.49 7.42
CA LYS A 355 -27.60 -6.08 6.60
C LYS A 355 -27.92 -7.16 5.58
N ILE A 356 -29.15 -7.64 5.55
CA ILE A 356 -29.63 -8.58 4.53
C ILE A 356 -30.33 -7.78 3.44
N TYR A 357 -29.85 -7.90 2.20
CA TYR A 357 -30.38 -7.19 1.05
C TYR A 357 -30.41 -8.10 -0.19
N LEU A 358 -31.62 -8.48 -0.61
CA LEU A 358 -31.85 -9.32 -1.80
C LEU A 358 -32.36 -8.55 -3.02
N GLY A 359 -32.37 -7.21 -2.93
CA GLY A 359 -32.69 -6.37 -4.08
C GLY A 359 -31.58 -6.40 -5.12
N LYS A 360 -31.86 -5.80 -6.29
CA LYS A 360 -30.85 -5.61 -7.32
C LYS A 360 -29.73 -4.73 -6.79
N VAL A 361 -28.49 -5.21 -6.89
CA VAL A 361 -27.30 -4.41 -6.60
C VAL A 361 -26.62 -3.99 -7.90
N TYR A 362 -26.00 -2.81 -7.87
CA TYR A 362 -25.25 -2.26 -9.00
C TYR A 362 -23.76 -2.31 -8.72
N GLY A 363 -23.00 -2.83 -9.68
CA GLY A 363 -21.54 -2.76 -9.69
C GLY A 363 -21.04 -1.50 -10.42
N PRO A 364 -19.71 -1.30 -10.48
CA PRO A 364 -19.11 -0.19 -11.22
C PRO A 364 -19.63 -0.11 -12.65
N LYS A 365 -19.81 1.12 -13.15
CA LYS A 365 -20.28 1.37 -14.52
C LYS A 365 -19.27 2.22 -15.30
N PRO A 366 -19.21 2.05 -16.64
CA PRO A 366 -18.49 2.97 -17.49
C PRO A 366 -19.09 4.38 -17.44
N ILE A 367 -18.23 5.39 -17.39
CA ILE A 367 -18.63 6.79 -17.59
C ILE A 367 -18.59 7.21 -19.07
N ILE A 368 -17.81 6.51 -19.89
CA ILE A 368 -17.66 6.74 -21.33
C ILE A 368 -17.15 5.46 -22.01
N ALA A 369 -17.28 5.37 -23.33
CA ALA A 369 -16.62 4.34 -24.14
C ALA A 369 -15.09 4.35 -23.91
N LYS A 370 -14.51 3.16 -23.78
CA LYS A 370 -13.11 2.96 -23.35
C LYS A 370 -12.09 3.69 -24.24
N ASP A 371 -12.29 3.63 -25.55
CA ASP A 371 -11.47 4.25 -26.59
C ASP A 371 -11.48 5.79 -26.53
N LYS A 372 -12.57 6.39 -26.04
CA LYS A 372 -12.71 7.84 -25.88
C LYS A 372 -12.10 8.39 -24.60
N PHE A 373 -11.88 7.53 -23.59
CA PHE A 373 -11.47 7.98 -22.26
C PHE A 373 -10.11 8.68 -22.26
N LEU A 374 -9.15 8.21 -23.07
CA LEU A 374 -7.83 8.83 -23.18
C LEU A 374 -7.94 10.32 -23.54
N GLY A 375 -8.71 10.65 -24.57
CA GLY A 375 -8.89 12.04 -25.02
C GLY A 375 -9.52 12.92 -23.93
N VAL A 376 -10.53 12.40 -23.22
CA VAL A 376 -11.18 13.12 -22.11
C VAL A 376 -10.19 13.38 -20.97
N ALA A 377 -9.49 12.34 -20.51
CA ALA A 377 -8.51 12.45 -19.44
C ALA A 377 -7.36 13.40 -19.82
N SER A 378 -6.84 13.31 -21.04
CA SER A 378 -5.79 14.20 -21.54
C SER A 378 -6.23 15.67 -21.58
N ASN A 379 -7.47 15.97 -21.97
CA ASN A 379 -7.97 17.34 -22.00
C ASN A 379 -8.10 17.92 -20.57
N LEU A 380 -8.66 17.16 -19.64
CA LEU A 380 -8.75 17.58 -18.22
C LEU A 380 -7.35 17.76 -17.60
N ALA A 381 -6.42 16.88 -17.94
CA ALA A 381 -5.05 16.93 -17.48
C ALA A 381 -4.29 18.15 -18.04
N LYS A 382 -4.47 18.50 -19.31
CA LYS A 382 -3.88 19.71 -19.92
C LYS A 382 -4.40 20.98 -19.27
N GLU A 383 -5.71 21.09 -19.05
CA GLU A 383 -6.30 22.25 -18.37
C GLU A 383 -5.79 22.36 -16.93
N SER A 384 -5.71 21.23 -16.23
CA SER A 384 -5.10 21.15 -14.91
C SER A 384 -3.65 21.60 -14.90
N TRP A 385 -2.84 21.11 -15.84
CA TRP A 385 -1.43 21.45 -15.96
C TRP A 385 -1.24 22.96 -16.19
N LYS A 386 -2.06 23.60 -17.01
CA LYS A 386 -2.01 25.07 -17.20
C LYS A 386 -2.22 25.84 -15.89
N ASN A 387 -3.17 25.38 -15.06
CA ASN A 387 -3.58 26.08 -13.85
C ASN A 387 -2.72 25.75 -12.62
N THR A 388 -2.06 24.60 -12.61
CA THR A 388 -1.38 24.07 -11.41
C THR A 388 0.09 23.75 -11.66
N GLY A 389 0.46 23.49 -12.92
CA GLY A 389 1.73 22.92 -13.38
C GLY A 389 2.00 21.50 -12.88
N MET A 390 0.98 20.77 -12.43
CA MET A 390 1.05 19.32 -12.26
C MET A 390 1.14 18.66 -13.64
N SER A 391 2.06 17.72 -13.82
CA SER A 391 2.24 16.95 -15.06
C SER A 391 0.90 16.41 -15.58
N ALA A 392 0.53 16.80 -16.80
CA ALA A 392 -0.63 16.30 -17.50
C ALA A 392 -0.45 14.82 -17.87
N SER A 393 0.77 14.39 -18.18
CA SER A 393 1.08 12.98 -18.47
C SER A 393 0.80 12.10 -17.27
N LEU A 394 1.26 12.51 -16.07
CA LEU A 394 1.05 11.79 -14.82
C LEU A 394 -0.44 11.73 -14.46
N GLN A 395 -1.15 12.85 -14.52
CA GLN A 395 -2.57 12.89 -14.19
C GLN A 395 -3.41 12.02 -15.15
N THR A 396 -3.10 12.04 -16.45
CA THR A 396 -3.77 11.19 -17.44
C THR A 396 -3.53 9.70 -17.13
N ALA A 397 -2.29 9.33 -16.82
CA ALA A 397 -1.94 7.95 -16.48
C ALA A 397 -2.62 7.49 -15.18
N GLN A 398 -2.68 8.35 -14.15
CA GLN A 398 -3.43 8.07 -12.92
C GLN A 398 -4.90 7.83 -13.23
N ALA A 399 -5.56 8.74 -13.95
CA ALA A 399 -6.98 8.58 -14.28
C ALA A 399 -7.27 7.28 -15.03
N ILE A 400 -6.41 6.90 -15.99
CA ILE A 400 -6.51 5.61 -16.70
C ILE A 400 -6.39 4.43 -15.74
N LEU A 401 -5.40 4.45 -14.86
CA LEU A 401 -5.13 3.37 -13.92
C LEU A 401 -6.24 3.22 -12.87
N GLU A 402 -6.63 4.32 -12.21
CA GLU A 402 -7.60 4.31 -11.11
C GLU A 402 -9.01 3.89 -11.57
N THR A 403 -9.39 4.25 -12.79
CA THR A 403 -10.74 3.97 -13.32
C THR A 403 -10.80 2.74 -14.22
N GLY A 404 -9.66 2.12 -14.53
CA GLY A 404 -9.56 1.10 -15.57
C GLY A 404 -10.10 1.62 -16.91
N TRP A 405 -9.57 2.74 -17.41
CA TRP A 405 -10.01 3.39 -18.65
C TRP A 405 -11.45 3.95 -18.61
N GLY A 406 -11.86 4.51 -17.48
CA GLY A 406 -13.20 5.06 -17.27
C GLY A 406 -14.28 3.99 -17.12
N GLN A 407 -13.91 2.71 -17.01
CA GLN A 407 -14.86 1.59 -17.01
C GLN A 407 -15.31 1.18 -15.60
N SER A 408 -14.58 1.60 -14.56
CA SER A 408 -14.82 1.22 -13.17
C SER A 408 -14.91 2.44 -12.27
N VAL A 409 -16.04 3.16 -12.34
CA VAL A 409 -16.36 4.26 -11.43
C VAL A 409 -17.41 3.79 -10.40
N PRO A 410 -17.29 4.17 -9.11
CA PRO A 410 -18.29 3.81 -8.10
C PRO A 410 -19.69 4.28 -8.52
N VAL A 411 -20.69 3.45 -8.30
CA VAL A 411 -22.10 3.82 -8.40
C VAL A 411 -22.78 3.49 -7.10
N ASP A 412 -23.92 4.11 -6.85
CA ASP A 412 -24.73 3.74 -5.72
C ASP A 412 -25.21 2.29 -5.88
N LYS A 413 -24.80 1.45 -4.96
CA LYS A 413 -25.04 0.01 -4.93
C LYS A 413 -26.52 -0.34 -4.97
N TYR A 414 -27.40 0.52 -4.45
CA TYR A 414 -28.83 0.23 -4.30
C TYR A 414 -29.69 0.90 -5.37
N THR A 415 -29.32 2.09 -5.82
CA THR A 415 -30.10 2.88 -6.79
C THR A 415 -29.50 2.87 -8.19
N GLY A 416 -28.21 2.53 -8.33
CA GLY A 416 -27.49 2.56 -9.60
C GLY A 416 -27.10 3.96 -10.07
N LYS A 417 -27.30 4.98 -9.22
CA LYS A 417 -26.92 6.38 -9.46
C LYS A 417 -25.40 6.49 -9.67
N SER A 418 -24.99 7.16 -10.74
CA SER A 418 -23.57 7.43 -10.99
C SER A 418 -22.99 8.38 -9.95
N SER A 419 -21.74 8.14 -9.53
CA SER A 419 -21.00 9.08 -8.68
C SER A 419 -20.14 10.06 -9.45
N ASN A 420 -19.80 9.76 -10.71
CA ASN A 420 -18.76 10.47 -11.48
C ASN A 420 -17.39 10.58 -10.75
N ASN A 421 -17.12 9.71 -9.77
CA ASN A 421 -15.93 9.75 -8.93
C ASN A 421 -14.78 8.96 -9.55
N LEU A 422 -13.95 9.65 -10.33
CA LEU A 422 -12.83 9.04 -11.07
C LEU A 422 -11.73 8.47 -10.16
N PHE A 423 -11.61 8.96 -8.93
CA PHE A 423 -10.45 8.65 -8.06
C PHE A 423 -10.87 7.93 -6.77
N GLY A 424 -12.08 7.36 -6.71
CA GLY A 424 -12.56 6.56 -5.58
C GLY A 424 -12.55 7.28 -4.23
N ILE A 425 -12.68 8.62 -4.21
CA ILE A 425 -12.55 9.40 -2.98
C ILE A 425 -13.77 9.17 -2.08
N LYS A 426 -13.54 8.78 -0.83
CA LYS A 426 -14.60 8.55 0.18
C LYS A 426 -15.19 9.86 0.73
N GLY A 427 -16.43 9.80 1.23
CA GLY A 427 -17.15 10.91 1.87
C GLY A 427 -18.20 11.57 0.98
N LYS A 428 -18.46 12.87 1.20
CA LYS A 428 -19.51 13.64 0.52
C LYS A 428 -18.92 14.65 -0.47
N GLY A 429 -19.37 14.61 -1.71
CA GLY A 429 -19.03 15.55 -2.78
C GLY A 429 -20.15 16.55 -3.06
N THR A 430 -20.00 17.29 -4.16
CA THR A 430 -20.95 18.31 -4.64
C THR A 430 -22.34 17.77 -4.97
N ALA A 431 -22.45 16.50 -5.37
CA ALA A 431 -23.73 15.81 -5.61
C ALA A 431 -24.11 14.84 -4.47
N GLY A 432 -23.50 15.00 -3.30
CA GLY A 432 -23.69 14.15 -2.13
C GLY A 432 -22.75 12.94 -2.10
N SER A 433 -23.27 11.79 -1.68
CA SER A 433 -22.54 10.53 -1.60
C SER A 433 -23.28 9.45 -2.38
N VAL A 434 -22.55 8.42 -2.82
CA VAL A 434 -23.11 7.12 -3.20
C VAL A 434 -22.63 6.05 -2.22
N ILE A 435 -23.45 5.03 -1.97
CA ILE A 435 -23.03 3.87 -1.18
C ILE A 435 -22.40 2.84 -2.12
N SER A 436 -21.15 2.45 -1.90
CA SER A 436 -20.48 1.38 -2.65
C SER A 436 -19.71 0.43 -1.71
N ASN A 437 -19.30 -0.72 -2.22
CA ASN A 437 -18.58 -1.70 -1.41
C ASN A 437 -17.13 -1.26 -1.15
N THR A 438 -16.69 -1.38 0.10
CA THR A 438 -15.27 -1.43 0.50
C THR A 438 -15.01 -2.72 1.26
N TRP A 439 -13.75 -3.09 1.41
CA TRP A 439 -13.35 -4.20 2.26
C TRP A 439 -13.04 -3.74 3.68
N GLU A 440 -13.42 -4.54 4.67
CA GLU A 440 -13.01 -4.45 6.07
C GLU A 440 -12.54 -5.83 6.53
N GLU A 441 -11.56 -5.90 7.41
CA GLU A 441 -11.07 -7.17 7.98
C GLU A 441 -11.62 -7.34 9.39
N TYR A 442 -12.23 -8.50 9.66
CA TYR A 442 -12.74 -8.87 10.97
C TYR A 442 -12.33 -10.31 11.29
N ASN A 443 -11.75 -10.54 12.48
CA ASN A 443 -11.18 -11.84 12.88
C ASN A 443 -10.25 -12.46 11.79
N GLY A 444 -9.48 -11.63 11.08
CA GLY A 444 -8.54 -12.06 10.03
C GLY A 444 -9.19 -12.42 8.68
N THR A 445 -10.48 -12.18 8.51
CA THR A 445 -11.22 -12.43 7.26
C THR A 445 -11.73 -11.11 6.68
N LYS A 446 -11.65 -10.93 5.35
CA LYS A 446 -12.14 -9.73 4.66
C LYS A 446 -13.61 -9.85 4.29
N PHE A 447 -14.38 -8.83 4.63
CA PHE A 447 -15.82 -8.73 4.34
C PHE A 447 -16.12 -7.48 3.51
N ARG A 448 -17.16 -7.56 2.67
CA ARG A 448 -17.68 -6.39 1.94
C ARG A 448 -18.68 -5.64 2.81
N ILE A 449 -18.35 -4.39 3.09
CA ILE A 449 -19.21 -3.46 3.81
C ILE A 449 -19.58 -2.28 2.91
N ASP A 450 -20.67 -1.61 3.27
CA ASP A 450 -21.07 -0.36 2.63
C ASP A 450 -20.18 0.79 3.12
N ALA A 451 -19.71 1.62 2.20
CA ALA A 451 -19.04 2.88 2.49
C ALA A 451 -19.55 3.99 1.57
N GLU A 452 -19.48 5.23 2.08
CA GLU A 452 -19.82 6.41 1.32
C GLU A 452 -18.64 6.87 0.45
N PHE A 453 -18.92 7.02 -0.84
CA PHE A 453 -18.02 7.61 -1.82
C PHE A 453 -18.59 8.93 -2.31
N ARG A 454 -17.72 9.93 -2.54
CA ARG A 454 -18.14 11.25 -3.03
C ARG A 454 -18.88 11.08 -4.35
N ALA A 455 -19.98 11.78 -4.50
CA ALA A 455 -20.69 11.93 -5.76
C ALA A 455 -20.51 13.36 -6.28
N TYR A 456 -20.38 13.49 -7.60
CA TYR A 456 -20.16 14.74 -8.30
C TYR A 456 -21.18 14.94 -9.41
N ASN A 457 -21.50 16.20 -9.72
CA ASN A 457 -22.43 16.53 -10.81
C ASN A 457 -21.85 16.12 -12.18
N ASN A 458 -20.53 16.14 -12.30
CA ASN A 458 -19.79 15.74 -13.49
C ASN A 458 -18.35 15.32 -13.13
N ILE A 459 -17.62 14.76 -14.10
CA ILE A 459 -16.24 14.28 -13.92
C ILE A 459 -15.22 15.42 -13.69
N ASN A 460 -15.53 16.66 -14.11
CA ASN A 460 -14.64 17.81 -13.93
C ASN A 460 -14.52 18.18 -12.45
N GLU A 461 -15.63 18.11 -11.71
CA GLU A 461 -15.65 18.31 -10.26
C GLU A 461 -14.83 17.22 -9.53
N SER A 462 -14.93 15.95 -9.96
CA SER A 462 -14.10 14.87 -9.41
C SER A 462 -12.61 15.13 -9.64
N TRP A 463 -12.25 15.57 -10.85
CA TRP A 463 -10.89 15.94 -11.21
C TRP A 463 -10.38 17.14 -10.40
N ALA A 464 -11.19 18.19 -10.27
CA ALA A 464 -10.87 19.36 -9.45
C ALA A 464 -10.58 18.98 -7.99
N ASN A 465 -11.40 18.11 -7.42
CA ASN A 465 -11.26 17.70 -6.04
C ASN A 465 -10.06 16.77 -5.79
N HIS A 466 -9.73 15.90 -6.75
CA HIS A 466 -8.48 15.12 -6.69
C HIS A 466 -7.24 16.01 -6.70
N LYS A 467 -7.21 17.03 -7.56
CA LYS A 467 -6.10 18.01 -7.59
C LYS A 467 -5.98 18.76 -6.27
N GLU A 468 -7.10 19.22 -5.73
CA GLU A 468 -7.13 19.91 -4.44
C GLU A 468 -6.52 19.07 -3.33
N LEU A 469 -6.81 17.76 -3.29
CA LEU A 469 -6.20 16.83 -2.34
C LEU A 469 -4.67 16.82 -2.46
N LEU A 470 -4.14 16.68 -3.68
CA LEU A 470 -2.69 16.64 -3.93
C LEU A 470 -1.99 17.97 -3.65
N LEU A 471 -2.68 19.09 -3.89
CA LEU A 471 -2.14 20.43 -3.69
C LEU A 471 -2.23 20.95 -2.25
N LYS A 472 -3.22 20.49 -1.47
CA LYS A 472 -3.48 21.04 -0.13
C LYS A 472 -3.09 20.11 1.01
N ALA A 473 -3.24 18.79 0.86
CA ALA A 473 -2.95 17.89 1.98
C ALA A 473 -1.45 17.85 2.28
N GLU A 474 -1.10 17.94 3.56
CA GLU A 474 0.27 18.07 4.05
C GLU A 474 1.18 16.95 3.53
N ARG A 475 0.71 15.69 3.59
CA ARG A 475 1.45 14.50 3.16
C ARG A 475 1.98 14.55 1.72
N TYR A 476 1.37 15.35 0.85
CA TYR A 476 1.79 15.52 -0.55
C TYR A 476 2.81 16.65 -0.75
N GLY A 477 3.43 17.19 0.30
CA GLY A 477 4.51 18.17 0.20
C GLY A 477 5.63 17.74 -0.74
N ILE A 478 6.14 16.52 -0.54
CA ILE A 478 7.18 15.92 -1.39
C ILE A 478 6.73 15.74 -2.85
N PHE A 479 5.42 15.60 -3.10
CA PHE A 479 4.89 15.52 -4.46
C PHE A 479 4.86 16.90 -5.12
N ARG A 480 4.45 17.95 -4.38
CA ARG A 480 4.39 19.32 -4.91
C ARG A 480 5.74 19.86 -5.35
N GLU A 481 6.83 19.44 -4.71
CA GLU A 481 8.20 19.80 -5.10
C GLU A 481 8.60 19.28 -6.49
N VAL A 482 7.99 18.18 -6.94
CA VAL A 482 8.36 17.48 -8.18
C VAL A 482 7.18 17.25 -9.13
N MET A 483 6.00 17.83 -8.85
CA MET A 483 4.75 17.52 -9.55
C MET A 483 4.77 17.85 -11.04
N HIS A 484 5.71 18.68 -11.51
CA HIS A 484 5.95 18.98 -12.92
C HIS A 484 6.65 17.85 -13.67
N ASN A 485 7.35 16.94 -12.96
CA ASN A 485 8.06 15.80 -13.52
C ASN A 485 7.27 14.52 -13.23
N SER A 486 6.86 13.81 -14.28
CA SER A 486 5.99 12.63 -14.13
C SER A 486 6.69 11.44 -13.46
N THR A 487 7.97 11.20 -13.73
CA THR A 487 8.77 10.12 -13.11
C THR A 487 8.98 10.37 -11.62
N GLN A 488 9.49 11.55 -11.26
CA GLN A 488 9.69 11.93 -9.85
C GLN A 488 8.34 12.02 -9.12
N GLY A 489 7.32 12.57 -9.77
CA GLY A 489 5.96 12.68 -9.26
C GLY A 489 5.32 11.32 -8.96
N ALA A 490 5.49 10.33 -9.84
CA ALA A 490 4.98 8.98 -9.62
C ALA A 490 5.57 8.32 -8.36
N TRP A 491 6.88 8.44 -8.15
CA TRP A 491 7.53 7.95 -6.94
C TRP A 491 7.15 8.75 -5.70
N ALA A 492 7.06 10.09 -5.81
CA ALA A 492 6.64 10.95 -4.71
C ALA A 492 5.19 10.67 -4.26
N LEU A 493 4.27 10.37 -5.19
CA LEU A 493 2.91 9.91 -4.87
C LEU A 493 2.94 8.64 -4.02
N ARG A 494 3.76 7.66 -4.40
CA ARG A 494 3.92 6.42 -3.61
C ARG A 494 4.48 6.71 -2.22
N ARG A 495 5.55 7.50 -2.12
CA ARG A 495 6.15 7.89 -0.82
C ARG A 495 5.17 8.63 0.08
N ALA A 496 4.28 9.44 -0.51
CA ALA A 496 3.21 10.15 0.20
C ALA A 496 2.02 9.25 0.60
N GLY A 497 2.07 7.95 0.28
CA GLY A 497 1.02 6.99 0.61
C GLY A 497 -0.22 7.09 -0.27
N TYR A 498 -0.09 7.53 -1.53
CA TYR A 498 -1.20 7.52 -2.50
C TYR A 498 -1.66 6.09 -2.79
N ALA A 499 -0.71 5.17 -3.01
CA ALA A 499 -0.96 3.76 -3.29
C ALA A 499 -0.06 2.87 -2.43
N THR A 500 -0.60 1.74 -1.97
CA THR A 500 0.17 0.70 -1.25
C THR A 500 0.90 -0.26 -2.19
N ASP A 501 0.53 -0.29 -3.46
CA ASP A 501 1.16 -1.09 -4.50
C ASP A 501 2.59 -0.60 -4.78
N SER A 502 3.58 -1.47 -4.59
CA SER A 502 5.00 -1.15 -4.86
C SER A 502 5.28 -0.86 -6.32
N GLY A 503 4.54 -1.47 -7.25
CA GLY A 503 4.67 -1.27 -8.68
C GLY A 503 3.90 -0.08 -9.23
N TYR A 504 3.19 0.70 -8.39
CA TYR A 504 2.35 1.81 -8.82
C TYR A 504 3.11 2.83 -9.70
N PRO A 505 4.32 3.31 -9.34
CA PRO A 505 5.04 4.29 -10.15
C PRO A 505 5.42 3.73 -11.53
N ILE A 506 5.84 2.47 -11.58
CA ILE A 506 6.20 1.76 -12.82
C ILE A 506 5.00 1.61 -13.74
N LYS A 507 3.83 1.26 -13.20
CA LYS A 507 2.58 1.20 -13.98
C LYS A 507 2.24 2.54 -14.64
N LEU A 508 2.38 3.65 -13.89
CA LEU A 508 2.14 4.99 -14.43
C LEU A 508 3.14 5.34 -15.53
N MET A 509 4.44 5.13 -15.30
CA MET A 509 5.49 5.37 -16.30
C MET A 509 5.28 4.54 -17.58
N ASN A 510 4.87 3.28 -17.44
CA ASN A 510 4.54 2.43 -18.59
C ASN A 510 3.34 2.96 -19.39
N ILE A 511 2.28 3.43 -18.72
CA ILE A 511 1.14 4.06 -19.40
C ILE A 511 1.60 5.34 -20.12
N ILE A 512 2.40 6.18 -19.47
CA ILE A 512 2.94 7.41 -20.07
C ILE A 512 3.70 7.10 -21.35
N LYS A 513 4.63 6.14 -21.29
CA LYS A 513 5.45 5.73 -22.44
C LYS A 513 4.60 5.10 -23.56
N GLN A 514 3.72 4.17 -23.21
CA GLN A 514 2.89 3.44 -24.18
C GLN A 514 2.01 4.38 -25.01
N TYR A 515 1.45 5.41 -24.39
CA TYR A 515 0.53 6.34 -25.04
C TYR A 515 1.17 7.70 -25.38
N LYS A 516 2.51 7.81 -25.28
CA LYS A 516 3.28 9.04 -25.55
C LYS A 516 2.69 10.27 -24.85
N LEU A 517 2.32 10.07 -23.58
CA LEU A 517 1.64 11.11 -22.79
C LEU A 517 2.58 12.24 -22.39
N ASP A 518 3.89 12.05 -22.48
CA ASP A 518 4.89 13.07 -22.17
C ASP A 518 4.81 14.30 -23.11
N GLU A 519 4.22 14.15 -24.30
CA GLU A 519 3.84 15.26 -25.18
C GLU A 519 2.82 16.21 -24.53
N LEU A 520 2.02 15.74 -23.58
CA LEU A 520 1.05 16.57 -22.84
C LEU A 520 1.73 17.58 -21.91
N ASP A 521 2.98 17.32 -21.52
CA ASP A 521 3.77 18.16 -20.60
C ASP A 521 4.64 19.19 -21.34
N LYS A 522 4.64 19.16 -22.68
CA LYS A 522 5.45 20.09 -23.48
C LYS A 522 4.76 21.44 -23.61
N ILE A 523 5.54 22.50 -23.39
CA ILE A 523 5.18 23.90 -23.65
C ILE A 523 5.95 24.42 -24.86
N GLY A 524 5.30 25.24 -25.69
CA GLY A 524 5.98 26.08 -26.68
C GLY A 524 6.00 27.51 -26.19
N ILE A 525 7.08 28.23 -26.46
CA ILE A 525 7.16 29.69 -26.29
C ILE A 525 6.91 30.36 -27.63
#